data_AF-A0A5C7PE96-F1
#
_entry.id   AF-A0A5C7PE96-F1
#
_cell.length_a   1.000
_cell.length_b   1.000
_cell.length_c   1.000
_cell.angle_alpha   90.00
_cell.angle_beta   90.00
_cell.angle_gamma   90.00
#
_symmetry.space_group_name_H-M   'P 1'
#
loop_
_entity.id
_entity.type
_entity.pdbx_description
1 polymer ?
#
loop_
_entity_poly.entity_id
_entity_poly.type
_entity_poly.pdbx_seq_one_letter_code
_entity_poly.pdbx_strand_id
1 'polypeptide(L)'
;TPTPTPTPTPTPTTASAVGITVVNKTPWPDAQVYLTALGLKDGRWSFLRSDGSTAPINHLAKYDPGHLAKNGVSYPNMSFTLAQTSGRPVAVPPAFESARLWVSLGAPMYLGVADDDRGWAGPNPANPTDPNNDVPYEWSEFTNDAARSSFGINVTQVDQFTFPTTVRLQAPGYDRTVGLVGTRADAFAAYNASVGTPFRALAGPLRILAPRTSPLFGVGGAYGTYLDAPIAAAWSALGRTDAKPTTAQVFGCSGPVLATDAQLCAALNRGVATGDWRAVSGFYPAGVAHNDYAAFFHAASISGKAYGFAYDDVLDQSSYLATNAAGGKQVTMTVSW
;
A
#
# COMPACT_ATOMS: atom_id res chain seq x y z
N THR A 1 4.05 -28.76 52.80
CA THR A 1 4.46 -28.14 51.52
C THR A 1 3.46 -27.08 51.18
N PRO A 2 3.83 -25.79 51.03
CA PRO A 2 2.86 -24.73 50.78
C PRO A 2 2.32 -24.83 49.36
N THR A 3 1.01 -24.69 49.21
CA THR A 3 0.31 -24.63 47.92
C THR A 3 0.79 -23.41 47.12
N PRO A 4 1.20 -23.54 45.86
CA PRO A 4 1.60 -22.39 45.05
C PRO A 4 0.39 -21.46 44.86
N THR A 5 0.57 -20.19 45.20
CA THR A 5 -0.41 -19.13 44.91
C THR A 5 -0.45 -18.92 43.39
N PRO A 6 -1.63 -18.93 42.75
CA PRO A 6 -1.72 -18.65 41.33
C PRO A 6 -1.26 -17.22 41.05
N THR A 7 -0.30 -17.07 40.14
CA THR A 7 0.10 -15.76 39.61
C THR A 7 -1.13 -15.08 39.01
N PRO A 8 -1.45 -13.83 39.38
CA PRO A 8 -2.57 -13.13 38.76
C PRO A 8 -2.30 -12.98 37.27
N THR A 9 -3.22 -13.49 36.45
CA THR A 9 -3.27 -13.20 35.01
C THR A 9 -3.34 -11.68 34.85
N PRO A 10 -2.47 -11.05 34.04
CA PRO A 10 -2.55 -9.62 33.81
C PRO A 10 -3.95 -9.30 33.28
N THR A 11 -4.69 -8.48 34.02
CA THR A 11 -5.92 -7.86 33.54
C THR A 11 -5.56 -7.11 32.25
N PRO A 12 -6.27 -7.32 31.12
CA PRO A 12 -6.00 -6.55 29.92
C PRO A 12 -6.35 -5.09 30.24
N THR A 13 -5.32 -4.30 30.52
CA THR A 13 -5.41 -2.85 30.51
C THR A 13 -5.95 -2.44 29.16
N THR A 14 -6.85 -1.46 29.15
CA THR A 14 -7.36 -0.68 28.00
C THR A 14 -6.25 0.03 27.17
N ALA A 15 -5.00 -0.42 27.29
CA ALA A 15 -3.81 0.10 26.65
C ALA A 15 -3.62 -0.57 25.27
N SER A 16 -3.58 0.25 24.22
CA SER A 16 -3.38 -0.11 22.79
C SER A 16 -4.65 -0.39 21.96
N ALA A 17 -5.79 0.24 22.29
CA ALA A 17 -6.90 0.29 21.35
C ALA A 17 -6.52 1.16 20.12
N VAL A 18 -6.61 0.58 18.92
CA VAL A 18 -6.44 1.31 17.66
C VAL A 18 -7.82 1.45 17.00
N GLY A 19 -8.21 2.67 16.65
CA GLY A 19 -9.42 2.94 15.88
C GLY A 19 -9.08 3.51 14.50
N ILE A 20 -9.72 3.01 13.45
CA ILE A 20 -9.62 3.57 12.09
C ILE A 20 -10.94 4.24 11.73
N THR A 21 -10.87 5.51 11.34
CA THR A 21 -11.98 6.27 10.76
C THR A 21 -11.66 6.59 9.31
N VAL A 22 -12.60 6.30 8.40
CA VAL A 22 -12.52 6.71 7.00
C VAL A 22 -13.38 7.96 6.81
N VAL A 23 -12.77 9.02 6.30
CA VAL A 23 -13.44 10.28 5.95
C VAL A 23 -13.65 10.29 4.44
N ASN A 24 -14.91 10.28 4.04
CA ASN A 24 -15.33 10.27 2.65
C ASN A 24 -15.46 11.70 2.10
N LYS A 25 -14.59 12.07 1.16
CA LYS A 25 -14.68 13.31 0.37
C LYS A 25 -14.90 13.02 -1.11
N THR A 26 -15.51 11.88 -1.42
CA THR A 26 -15.78 11.45 -2.78
C THR A 26 -17.23 11.75 -3.16
N PRO A 27 -17.59 11.68 -4.46
CA PRO A 27 -18.97 11.78 -4.91
C PRO A 27 -19.89 10.61 -4.49
N TRP A 28 -19.34 9.50 -4.01
CA TRP A 28 -20.13 8.35 -3.59
C TRP A 28 -20.65 8.56 -2.17
N PRO A 29 -21.94 8.28 -1.90
CA PRO A 29 -22.44 8.29 -0.52
C PRO A 29 -21.78 7.16 0.29
N ASP A 30 -21.75 7.26 1.62
CA ASP A 30 -21.10 6.26 2.49
C ASP A 30 -21.65 4.83 2.33
N ALA A 31 -22.89 4.68 1.84
CA ALA A 31 -23.48 3.39 1.50
C ALA A 31 -22.89 2.75 0.22
N GLN A 32 -22.12 3.50 -0.55
CA GLN A 32 -21.40 3.07 -1.77
C GLN A 32 -19.88 3.20 -1.62
N VAL A 33 -19.39 3.48 -0.41
CA VAL A 33 -17.96 3.38 -0.07
C VAL A 33 -17.78 2.11 0.71
N TYR A 34 -16.99 1.18 0.20
CA TYR A 34 -16.78 -0.14 0.78
C TYR A 34 -15.40 -0.22 1.43
N LEU A 35 -15.36 -0.84 2.61
CA LEU A 35 -14.16 -1.16 3.35
C LEU A 35 -13.97 -2.68 3.33
N THR A 36 -12.80 -3.12 2.88
CA THR A 36 -12.35 -4.50 2.99
C THR A 36 -11.05 -4.45 3.78
N ALA A 37 -10.95 -5.15 4.91
CA ALA A 37 -9.70 -5.22 5.65
C ALA A 37 -9.33 -6.68 5.92
N LEU A 38 -8.16 -7.11 5.44
CA LEU A 38 -7.64 -8.47 5.56
C LEU A 38 -6.26 -8.43 6.21
N GLY A 39 -5.95 -9.39 7.07
CA GLY A 39 -4.67 -9.50 7.76
C GLY A 39 -4.54 -10.83 8.49
N LEU A 40 -3.38 -11.10 9.07
CA LEU A 40 -3.17 -12.22 9.99
C LEU A 40 -3.67 -11.82 11.37
N LYS A 41 -4.74 -12.47 11.83
CA LYS A 41 -5.19 -12.43 13.23
C LYS A 41 -4.68 -13.68 13.93
N ASP A 42 -3.81 -13.50 14.92
CA ASP A 42 -3.19 -14.62 15.67
C ASP A 42 -2.61 -15.71 14.74
N GLY A 43 -1.94 -15.29 13.64
CA GLY A 43 -1.35 -16.19 12.66
C GLY A 43 -2.32 -16.81 11.64
N ARG A 44 -3.62 -16.44 11.65
CA ARG A 44 -4.61 -16.91 10.68
C ARG A 44 -5.17 -15.77 9.84
N TRP A 45 -5.17 -15.94 8.51
CA TRP A 45 -5.78 -14.96 7.61
C TRP A 45 -7.25 -14.74 7.96
N SER A 46 -7.59 -13.49 8.22
CA SER A 46 -8.90 -13.06 8.69
C SER A 46 -9.27 -11.72 8.08
N PHE A 47 -10.56 -11.45 7.95
CA PHE A 47 -11.08 -10.14 7.59
C PHE A 47 -11.74 -9.45 8.78
N LEU A 48 -11.71 -8.11 8.77
CA LEU A 48 -12.33 -7.23 9.76
C LEU A 48 -13.79 -6.94 9.38
N ARG A 49 -14.67 -6.87 10.38
CA ARG A 49 -16.07 -6.46 10.24
C ARG A 49 -16.30 -5.04 10.75
N SER A 50 -17.45 -4.45 10.41
CA SER A 50 -17.80 -3.08 10.79
C SER A 50 -17.85 -2.82 12.30
N ASP A 51 -18.07 -3.87 13.10
CA ASP A 51 -18.07 -3.82 14.58
C ASP A 51 -16.69 -4.01 15.22
N GLY A 52 -15.64 -4.18 14.41
CA GLY A 52 -14.27 -4.43 14.86
C GLY A 52 -13.95 -5.89 15.19
N SER A 53 -14.92 -6.80 15.06
CA SER A 53 -14.66 -8.24 15.15
C SER A 53 -13.99 -8.76 13.88
N THR A 54 -13.35 -9.93 13.97
CA THR A 54 -12.75 -10.60 12.80
C THR A 54 -13.39 -11.94 12.52
N ALA A 55 -13.26 -12.42 11.28
CA ALA A 55 -13.43 -13.83 10.97
C ALA A 55 -12.34 -14.34 10.05
N PRO A 56 -11.99 -15.63 10.17
CA PRO A 56 -11.11 -16.28 9.20
C PRO A 56 -11.65 -16.17 7.78
N ILE A 57 -10.74 -16.10 6.81
CA ILE A 57 -11.10 -16.32 5.41
C ILE A 57 -11.57 -17.77 5.20
N ASN A 58 -12.46 -17.96 4.23
CA ASN A 58 -13.04 -19.26 3.90
C ASN A 58 -13.37 -19.30 2.39
N HIS A 59 -12.74 -20.20 1.64
CA HIS A 59 -12.96 -20.37 0.20
C HIS A 59 -14.38 -20.85 -0.14
N LEU A 60 -15.08 -21.51 0.80
CA LEU A 60 -16.47 -21.92 0.62
C LEU A 60 -17.46 -20.77 0.79
N ALA A 61 -17.06 -19.66 1.42
CA ALA A 61 -17.94 -18.50 1.60
C ALA A 61 -18.32 -17.81 0.27
N LYS A 62 -17.70 -18.20 -0.85
CA LYS A 62 -18.16 -17.85 -2.20
C LYS A 62 -19.51 -18.48 -2.58
N TYR A 63 -20.04 -19.37 -1.76
CA TYR A 63 -21.36 -20.00 -1.93
C TYR A 63 -22.38 -19.56 -0.86
N ASP A 64 -21.97 -18.75 0.12
CA ASP A 64 -22.84 -18.30 1.20
C ASP A 64 -23.91 -17.31 0.69
N PRO A 65 -25.09 -17.22 1.34
CA PRO A 65 -26.02 -16.14 1.09
C PRO A 65 -25.35 -14.77 1.22
N GLY A 66 -25.44 -13.94 0.18
CA GLY A 66 -24.80 -12.62 0.14
C GLY A 66 -23.34 -12.62 -0.35
N HIS A 67 -22.85 -13.74 -0.91
CA HIS A 67 -21.60 -13.76 -1.66
C HIS A 67 -21.64 -12.75 -2.84
N LEU A 68 -20.46 -12.33 -3.30
CA LEU A 68 -20.34 -11.46 -4.46
C LEU A 68 -20.25 -12.31 -5.73
N ALA A 69 -20.66 -11.77 -6.87
CA ALA A 69 -20.47 -12.39 -8.17
C ALA A 69 -20.10 -11.34 -9.22
N LYS A 70 -19.15 -11.67 -10.10
CA LYS A 70 -18.78 -10.84 -11.24
C LYS A 70 -18.24 -11.69 -12.37
N ASN A 71 -18.66 -11.41 -13.60
CA ASN A 71 -18.24 -12.13 -14.81
C ASN A 71 -18.41 -13.66 -14.70
N GLY A 72 -19.48 -14.12 -14.02
CA GLY A 72 -19.75 -15.54 -13.81
C GLY A 72 -18.90 -16.23 -12.73
N VAL A 73 -18.07 -15.48 -11.99
CA VAL A 73 -17.26 -15.99 -10.88
C VAL A 73 -17.82 -15.49 -9.55
N SER A 74 -17.95 -16.39 -8.57
CA SER A 74 -18.36 -16.06 -7.20
C SER A 74 -17.17 -15.79 -6.29
N TYR A 75 -17.32 -14.83 -5.39
CA TYR A 75 -16.31 -14.42 -4.40
C TYR A 75 -16.94 -14.31 -3.01
N PRO A 76 -16.20 -14.63 -1.94
CA PRO A 76 -16.68 -14.37 -0.58
C PRO A 76 -16.87 -12.86 -0.37
N ASN A 77 -17.94 -12.48 0.31
CA ASN A 77 -18.18 -11.08 0.66
C ASN A 77 -17.50 -10.74 1.99
N MET A 78 -16.30 -10.16 1.91
CA MET A 78 -15.49 -9.75 3.06
C MET A 78 -15.52 -8.24 3.31
N SER A 79 -16.49 -7.54 2.69
CA SER A 79 -16.59 -6.09 2.72
C SER A 79 -17.78 -5.63 3.56
N PHE A 80 -17.66 -4.43 4.12
CA PHE A 80 -18.79 -3.68 4.67
C PHE A 80 -18.74 -2.24 4.16
N THR A 81 -19.87 -1.55 4.13
CA THR A 81 -19.96 -0.15 3.70
C THR A 81 -19.54 0.79 4.82
N LEU A 82 -19.06 1.98 4.46
CA LEU A 82 -18.75 3.03 5.42
C LEU A 82 -19.99 3.43 6.24
N ALA A 83 -21.18 3.42 5.63
CA ALA A 83 -22.44 3.67 6.33
C ALA A 83 -22.67 2.71 7.50
N GLN A 84 -22.24 1.44 7.40
CA GLN A 84 -22.38 0.46 8.48
C GLN A 84 -21.53 0.78 9.72
N THR A 85 -20.54 1.68 9.60
CA THR A 85 -19.76 2.16 10.77
C THR A 85 -20.55 3.16 11.62
N SER A 86 -21.65 3.73 11.08
CA SER A 86 -22.43 4.79 11.73
C SER A 86 -21.57 5.97 12.20
N GLY A 87 -20.51 6.31 11.45
CA GLY A 87 -19.58 7.39 11.76
C GLY A 87 -18.63 7.12 12.93
N ARG A 88 -18.55 5.87 13.40
CA ARG A 88 -17.66 5.47 14.50
C ARG A 88 -16.35 4.89 13.96
N PRO A 89 -15.22 5.07 14.67
CA PRO A 89 -14.00 4.36 14.35
C PRO A 89 -14.21 2.84 14.40
N VAL A 90 -13.73 2.13 13.39
CA VAL A 90 -13.67 0.66 13.39
C VAL A 90 -12.47 0.26 14.26
N ALA A 91 -12.71 -0.52 15.30
CA ALA A 91 -11.66 -1.01 16.17
C ALA A 91 -10.79 -2.03 15.41
N VAL A 92 -9.48 -1.83 15.42
CA VAL A 92 -8.52 -2.81 14.91
C VAL A 92 -8.17 -3.75 16.05
N PRO A 93 -8.37 -5.07 15.90
CA PRO A 93 -8.09 -6.00 16.96
C PRO A 93 -6.59 -6.10 17.25
N PRO A 94 -6.20 -6.49 18.47
CA PRO A 94 -4.81 -6.76 18.79
C PRO A 94 -4.27 -7.92 17.94
N ALA A 95 -2.98 -7.86 17.59
CA ALA A 95 -2.30 -8.87 16.77
C ALA A 95 -2.98 -9.06 15.40
N PHE A 96 -3.27 -7.95 14.73
CA PHE A 96 -3.75 -7.93 13.34
C PHE A 96 -2.62 -7.39 12.45
N GLU A 97 -1.91 -8.31 11.82
CA GLU A 97 -0.60 -8.07 11.21
C GLU A 97 -0.66 -8.30 9.71
N SER A 98 0.31 -7.76 8.97
CA SER A 98 0.39 -7.92 7.51
C SER A 98 -0.92 -7.53 6.82
N ALA A 99 -1.57 -6.49 7.35
CA ALA A 99 -2.93 -6.16 6.99
C ALA A 99 -2.99 -5.12 5.87
N ARG A 100 -4.07 -5.18 5.11
CA ARG A 100 -4.45 -4.18 4.12
C ARG A 100 -5.88 -3.75 4.38
N LEU A 101 -6.11 -2.43 4.37
CA LEU A 101 -7.44 -1.83 4.32
C LEU A 101 -7.64 -1.24 2.93
N TRP A 102 -8.49 -1.87 2.12
CA TRP A 102 -8.98 -1.29 0.87
C TRP A 102 -10.17 -0.38 1.16
N VAL A 103 -10.17 0.75 0.48
CA VAL A 103 -11.35 1.60 0.32
C VAL A 103 -11.71 1.58 -1.16
N SER A 104 -12.90 1.07 -1.49
CA SER A 104 -13.39 1.01 -2.88
C SER A 104 -14.69 1.78 -3.05
N LEU A 105 -14.87 2.37 -4.23
CA LEU A 105 -15.97 3.29 -4.52
C LEU A 105 -16.95 2.68 -5.52
N GLY A 106 -18.24 2.70 -5.21
CA GLY A 106 -19.31 2.19 -6.07
C GLY A 106 -19.49 0.67 -6.08
N ALA A 107 -18.45 -0.10 -5.76
CA ALA A 107 -18.51 -1.56 -5.63
C ALA A 107 -17.52 -2.06 -4.55
N PRO A 108 -17.80 -3.22 -3.91
CA PRO A 108 -16.84 -3.88 -3.02
C PRO A 108 -15.67 -4.49 -3.81
N MET A 109 -14.62 -4.90 -3.10
CA MET A 109 -13.52 -5.67 -3.69
C MET A 109 -13.93 -7.13 -3.95
N TYR A 110 -13.53 -7.67 -5.11
CA TYR A 110 -13.73 -9.06 -5.50
C TYR A 110 -12.43 -9.83 -5.29
N LEU A 111 -12.25 -10.38 -4.09
CA LEU A 111 -11.02 -11.06 -3.68
C LEU A 111 -11.26 -12.56 -3.54
N GLY A 112 -10.46 -13.36 -4.25
CA GLY A 112 -10.51 -14.82 -4.15
C GLY A 112 -9.85 -15.31 -2.86
N VAL A 113 -10.27 -16.46 -2.36
CA VAL A 113 -9.62 -17.17 -1.25
C VAL A 113 -9.10 -18.50 -1.78
N ALA A 114 -7.85 -18.84 -1.44
CA ALA A 114 -7.23 -20.10 -1.83
C ALA A 114 -7.99 -21.29 -1.23
N ASP A 115 -8.04 -22.41 -1.94
CA ASP A 115 -8.85 -23.58 -1.53
C ASP A 115 -8.41 -24.22 -0.20
N ASP A 116 -7.24 -23.86 0.33
CA ASP A 116 -6.73 -24.29 1.63
C ASP A 116 -6.94 -23.27 2.76
N ASP A 117 -7.62 -22.16 2.48
CA ASP A 117 -7.84 -21.00 3.37
C ASP A 117 -6.55 -20.36 3.90
N ARG A 118 -5.39 -20.63 3.28
CA ARG A 118 -4.08 -20.09 3.71
C ARG A 118 -3.66 -18.83 2.97
N GLY A 119 -4.50 -18.33 2.08
CA GLY A 119 -4.22 -17.11 1.34
C GLY A 119 -5.43 -16.58 0.59
N TRP A 120 -5.25 -15.40 0.02
CA TRP A 120 -6.24 -14.70 -0.77
C TRP A 120 -5.56 -14.05 -1.97
N ALA A 121 -6.31 -13.82 -3.04
CA ALA A 121 -5.84 -13.19 -4.26
C ALA A 121 -6.25 -11.71 -4.27
N GLY A 122 -5.25 -10.83 -4.21
CA GLY A 122 -5.45 -9.40 -4.40
C GLY A 122 -5.72 -9.03 -5.86
N PRO A 123 -6.12 -7.78 -6.14
CA PRO A 123 -6.31 -7.30 -7.49
C PRO A 123 -5.02 -7.39 -8.31
N ASN A 124 -5.12 -7.83 -9.55
CA ASN A 124 -4.04 -7.84 -10.52
C ASN A 124 -4.41 -6.97 -11.74
N PRO A 125 -4.09 -5.66 -11.72
CA PRO A 125 -4.44 -4.76 -12.83
C PRO A 125 -3.68 -5.04 -14.13
N ALA A 126 -2.66 -5.91 -14.12
CA ALA A 126 -2.00 -6.39 -15.34
C ALA A 126 -2.77 -7.53 -16.02
N ASN A 127 -3.69 -8.19 -15.31
CA ASN A 127 -4.61 -9.18 -15.89
C ASN A 127 -5.86 -8.46 -16.45
N PRO A 128 -6.10 -8.42 -17.77
CA PRO A 128 -7.23 -7.70 -18.35
C PRO A 128 -8.60 -8.25 -17.91
N THR A 129 -8.67 -9.49 -17.40
CA THR A 129 -9.91 -10.11 -16.92
C THR A 129 -10.11 -10.01 -15.41
N ASP A 130 -9.23 -9.32 -14.67
CA ASP A 130 -9.38 -9.13 -13.24
C ASP A 130 -10.73 -8.43 -12.92
N PRO A 131 -11.54 -8.96 -11.98
CA PRO A 131 -12.86 -8.43 -11.68
C PRO A 131 -12.82 -7.02 -11.06
N ASN A 132 -11.66 -6.55 -10.61
CA ASN A 132 -11.47 -5.24 -9.99
C ASN A 132 -10.95 -4.18 -10.97
N ASN A 133 -10.81 -4.50 -12.26
CA ASN A 133 -10.22 -3.58 -13.24
C ASN A 133 -10.99 -2.28 -13.43
N ASP A 134 -12.30 -2.30 -13.21
CA ASP A 134 -13.26 -1.18 -13.28
C ASP A 134 -13.68 -0.65 -11.90
N VAL A 135 -13.16 -1.23 -10.80
CA VAL A 135 -13.43 -0.76 -9.44
C VAL A 135 -12.39 0.30 -9.07
N PRO A 136 -12.80 1.54 -8.75
CA PRO A 136 -11.91 2.51 -8.15
C PRO A 136 -11.58 2.08 -6.71
N TYR A 137 -10.30 1.83 -6.42
CA TYR A 137 -9.85 1.49 -5.07
C TYR A 137 -8.46 2.05 -4.78
N GLU A 138 -8.21 2.28 -3.50
CA GLU A 138 -6.89 2.43 -2.91
C GLU A 138 -6.78 1.54 -1.67
N TRP A 139 -5.56 1.34 -1.18
CA TRP A 139 -5.36 0.66 0.10
C TRP A 139 -4.28 1.31 0.95
N SER A 140 -4.39 1.05 2.25
CA SER A 140 -3.31 1.28 3.22
C SER A 140 -2.85 -0.06 3.78
N GLU A 141 -1.55 -0.21 3.95
CA GLU A 141 -0.94 -1.37 4.60
C GLU A 141 -0.70 -1.03 6.06
N PHE A 142 -1.00 -1.94 6.98
CA PHE A 142 -0.83 -1.70 8.40
C PHE A 142 -0.56 -2.97 9.22
N THR A 143 0.01 -2.76 10.41
CA THR A 143 0.24 -3.81 11.39
C THR A 143 -0.07 -3.27 12.78
N ASN A 144 -0.92 -3.98 13.53
CA ASN A 144 -1.20 -3.73 14.93
C ASN A 144 -0.59 -4.82 15.82
N ASP A 145 0.64 -4.59 16.27
CA ASP A 145 1.33 -5.43 17.24
C ASP A 145 1.14 -4.85 18.64
N ALA A 146 0.02 -5.25 19.23
CA ALA A 146 -0.37 -4.82 20.58
C ALA A 146 0.63 -5.30 21.65
N ALA A 147 1.36 -6.40 21.43
CA ALA A 147 2.35 -6.91 22.38
C ALA A 147 3.55 -5.96 22.53
N ARG A 148 3.89 -5.23 21.45
CA ARG A 148 4.92 -4.17 21.46
C ARG A 148 4.34 -2.75 21.56
N SER A 149 3.03 -2.63 21.75
CA SER A 149 2.25 -1.38 21.60
C SER A 149 2.54 -0.65 20.28
N SER A 150 2.98 -1.40 19.26
CA SER A 150 3.40 -0.87 17.97
C SER A 150 2.23 -0.86 17.00
N PHE A 151 2.03 0.27 16.35
CA PHE A 151 1.16 0.38 15.21
C PHE A 151 1.90 1.09 14.07
N GLY A 152 1.88 0.48 12.89
CA GLY A 152 2.42 1.06 11.67
C GLY A 152 1.36 1.07 10.57
N ILE A 153 1.34 2.13 9.76
CA ILE A 153 0.44 2.28 8.61
C ILE A 153 1.11 3.13 7.52
N ASN A 154 0.84 2.82 6.25
CA ASN A 154 1.24 3.65 5.11
C ASN A 154 0.13 3.83 4.08
N VAL A 155 0.21 4.94 3.35
CA VAL A 155 -0.35 5.03 1.99
C VAL A 155 0.69 4.47 1.03
N THR A 156 0.28 3.79 -0.03
CA THR A 156 1.20 3.19 -1.01
C THR A 156 0.86 3.56 -2.45
N GLN A 157 1.89 3.78 -3.24
CA GLN A 157 1.82 3.94 -4.69
C GLN A 157 2.69 2.88 -5.41
N VAL A 158 3.17 1.87 -4.68
CA VAL A 158 4.10 0.86 -5.22
C VAL A 158 3.52 0.16 -6.44
N ASP A 159 2.19 0.01 -6.49
CA ASP A 159 1.51 -0.73 -7.55
C ASP A 159 0.72 0.17 -8.50
N GLN A 160 0.06 1.20 -7.96
CA GLN A 160 -0.83 2.10 -8.68
C GLN A 160 -1.13 3.38 -7.88
N PHE A 161 -1.78 4.32 -8.57
CA PHE A 161 -2.55 5.41 -7.99
C PHE A 161 -3.89 5.52 -8.73
N THR A 162 -5.00 5.50 -8.00
CA THR A 162 -6.37 5.71 -8.50
C THR A 162 -6.93 7.04 -8.01
N PHE A 163 -6.79 7.39 -6.73
CA PHE A 163 -7.32 8.64 -6.17
C PHE A 163 -6.57 9.14 -4.92
N PRO A 164 -6.57 10.46 -4.64
CA PRO A 164 -5.89 11.03 -3.48
C PRO A 164 -6.36 10.41 -2.17
N THR A 165 -5.38 9.95 -1.38
CA THR A 165 -5.58 9.34 -0.07
C THR A 165 -4.55 9.89 0.91
N THR A 166 -5.02 10.30 2.09
CA THR A 166 -4.14 10.65 3.22
C THR A 166 -4.42 9.77 4.41
N VAL A 167 -3.38 9.48 5.20
CA VAL A 167 -3.49 8.83 6.51
C VAL A 167 -2.89 9.74 7.57
N ARG A 168 -3.67 10.05 8.61
CA ARG A 168 -3.22 10.70 9.84
C ARG A 168 -3.21 9.69 10.97
N LEU A 169 -2.07 9.55 11.67
CA LEU A 169 -1.93 8.72 12.86
C LEU A 169 -1.72 9.61 14.08
N GLN A 170 -2.59 9.44 15.08
CA GLN A 170 -2.55 10.14 16.35
C GLN A 170 -2.38 9.15 17.50
N ALA A 171 -1.50 9.49 18.44
CA ALA A 171 -1.30 8.80 19.71
C ALA A 171 -0.74 9.81 20.74
N PRO A 172 -0.62 9.46 22.03
CA PRO A 172 0.00 10.36 23.01
C PRO A 172 1.38 10.83 22.55
N GLY A 173 1.55 12.14 22.38
CA GLY A 173 2.81 12.75 21.90
C GLY A 173 3.13 12.53 20.42
N TYR A 174 2.22 11.95 19.62
CA TYR A 174 2.42 11.67 18.20
C TYR A 174 1.22 12.13 17.37
N ASP A 175 1.46 12.96 16.35
CA ASP A 175 0.44 13.40 15.39
C ASP A 175 1.13 13.69 14.06
N ARG A 176 0.91 12.83 13.07
CA ARG A 176 1.54 12.92 11.74
C ARG A 176 0.54 12.54 10.67
N THR A 177 0.67 13.18 9.51
CA THR A 177 -0.14 12.93 8.31
C THR A 177 0.77 12.76 7.10
N VAL A 178 0.45 11.77 6.26
CA VAL A 178 1.13 11.48 4.99
C VAL A 178 0.11 11.20 3.89
N GLY A 179 0.58 11.15 2.64
CA GLY A 179 -0.22 10.88 1.47
C GLY A 179 -0.46 12.13 0.61
N LEU A 180 -1.37 12.00 -0.34
CA LEU A 180 -1.63 13.00 -1.37
C LEU A 180 -3.00 13.64 -1.14
N VAL A 181 -3.05 14.98 -1.21
CA VAL A 181 -4.26 15.80 -1.05
C VAL A 181 -4.74 16.34 -2.39
N GLY A 182 -5.97 16.85 -2.43
CA GLY A 182 -6.55 17.46 -3.63
C GLY A 182 -7.50 16.51 -4.35
N THR A 183 -7.74 16.78 -5.64
CA THR A 183 -8.65 15.99 -6.48
C THR A 183 -7.87 15.01 -7.35
N ARG A 184 -8.54 13.93 -7.76
CA ARG A 184 -8.01 12.97 -8.73
C ARG A 184 -7.76 13.64 -10.08
N ALA A 185 -8.65 14.53 -10.51
CA ALA A 185 -8.50 15.25 -11.77
C ALA A 185 -7.20 16.07 -11.79
N ASP A 186 -6.93 16.83 -10.72
CA ASP A 186 -5.71 17.62 -10.60
C ASP A 186 -4.47 16.73 -10.52
N ALA A 187 -4.53 15.62 -9.76
CA ALA A 187 -3.41 14.68 -9.66
C ALA A 187 -3.04 14.06 -11.02
N PHE A 188 -4.03 13.63 -11.81
CA PHE A 188 -3.80 13.09 -13.15
C PHE A 188 -3.28 14.15 -14.13
N ALA A 189 -3.81 15.38 -14.06
CA ALA A 189 -3.34 16.48 -14.89
C ALA A 189 -1.89 16.84 -14.55
N ALA A 190 -1.56 16.97 -13.27
CA ALA A 190 -0.20 17.26 -12.80
C ALA A 190 0.78 16.15 -13.18
N TYR A 191 0.40 14.88 -13.01
CA TYR A 191 1.23 13.74 -13.42
C TYR A 191 1.57 13.80 -14.90
N ASN A 192 0.56 13.97 -15.76
CA ASN A 192 0.78 14.03 -17.21
C ASN A 192 1.63 15.23 -17.64
N ALA A 193 1.53 16.35 -16.92
CA ALA A 193 2.34 17.53 -17.18
C ALA A 193 3.80 17.37 -16.71
N SER A 194 4.06 16.58 -15.66
CA SER A 194 5.38 16.50 -15.03
C SER A 194 6.28 15.39 -15.56
N VAL A 195 5.72 14.24 -15.99
CA VAL A 195 6.51 13.05 -16.32
C VAL A 195 6.84 12.93 -17.81
N GLY A 196 7.90 12.19 -18.15
CA GLY A 196 8.26 11.90 -19.54
C GLY A 196 7.25 11.01 -20.28
N THR A 197 7.38 10.95 -21.62
CA THR A 197 6.51 10.10 -22.48
C THR A 197 6.38 8.65 -21.99
N PRO A 198 7.47 7.96 -21.55
CA PRO A 198 7.36 6.60 -21.04
C PRO A 198 6.39 6.44 -19.87
N PHE A 199 6.41 7.40 -18.94
CA PHE A 199 5.60 7.36 -17.73
C PHE A 199 4.19 7.91 -17.93
N ARG A 200 3.99 8.86 -18.86
CA ARG A 200 2.65 9.29 -19.28
C ARG A 200 1.79 8.13 -19.77
N ALA A 201 2.41 7.16 -20.45
CA ALA A 201 1.74 5.95 -20.92
C ALA A 201 1.21 5.04 -19.79
N LEU A 202 1.62 5.26 -18.54
CA LEU A 202 1.11 4.54 -17.37
C LEU A 202 -0.25 5.06 -16.88
N ALA A 203 -0.63 6.29 -17.27
CA ALA A 203 -1.92 6.88 -16.91
C ALA A 203 -3.03 6.27 -17.78
N GLY A 204 -3.72 5.28 -17.22
CA GLY A 204 -4.94 4.72 -17.79
C GLY A 204 -6.18 5.54 -17.42
N PRO A 205 -7.37 5.16 -17.90
CA PRO A 205 -8.61 5.90 -17.63
C PRO A 205 -9.00 5.92 -16.14
N LEU A 206 -8.75 4.82 -15.43
CA LEU A 206 -9.10 4.66 -14.02
C LEU A 206 -7.94 4.91 -13.06
N ARG A 207 -6.73 4.48 -13.42
CA ARG A 207 -5.56 4.48 -12.54
C ARG A 207 -4.28 4.76 -13.32
N ILE A 208 -3.30 5.33 -12.65
CA ILE A 208 -1.92 5.39 -13.08
C ILE A 208 -1.24 4.14 -12.53
N LEU A 209 -0.74 3.24 -13.39
CA LEU A 209 -0.01 2.06 -12.93
C LEU A 209 1.42 2.44 -12.54
N ALA A 210 1.97 1.81 -11.52
CA ALA A 210 3.40 1.91 -11.28
C ALA A 210 4.20 1.21 -12.39
N PRO A 211 5.44 1.64 -12.68
CA PRO A 211 6.31 0.98 -13.65
C PRO A 211 6.50 -0.52 -13.39
N ARG A 212 6.57 -0.94 -12.11
CA ARG A 212 6.70 -2.37 -11.74
C ARG A 212 5.50 -3.23 -12.13
N THR A 213 4.32 -2.60 -12.21
CA THR A 213 3.04 -3.26 -12.48
C THR A 213 2.74 -3.29 -13.97
N SER A 214 3.25 -2.31 -14.71
CA SER A 214 2.97 -2.16 -16.13
C SER A 214 3.86 -3.05 -17.01
N PRO A 215 3.29 -3.79 -17.98
CA PRO A 215 4.09 -4.56 -18.93
C PRO A 215 4.98 -3.66 -19.81
N LEU A 216 4.73 -2.35 -19.88
CA LEU A 216 5.53 -1.41 -20.67
C LEU A 216 6.99 -1.37 -20.24
N PHE A 217 7.27 -1.47 -18.93
CA PHE A 217 8.64 -1.50 -18.37
C PHE A 217 9.10 -2.92 -18.02
N GLY A 218 8.26 -3.92 -18.28
CA GLY A 218 8.61 -5.34 -18.17
C GLY A 218 9.59 -5.78 -19.24
N VAL A 219 10.13 -7.00 -19.09
CA VAL A 219 11.02 -7.60 -20.10
C VAL A 219 10.28 -7.73 -21.43
N GLY A 220 10.86 -7.16 -22.50
CA GLY A 220 10.23 -7.11 -23.83
C GLY A 220 9.17 -6.02 -24.02
N GLY A 221 8.87 -5.23 -22.98
CA GLY A 221 8.01 -4.06 -23.06
C GLY A 221 8.68 -2.90 -23.82
N ALA A 222 7.87 -1.95 -24.30
CA ALA A 222 8.33 -0.80 -25.09
C ALA A 222 9.40 0.05 -24.38
N TYR A 223 9.42 0.03 -23.04
CA TYR A 223 10.38 0.73 -22.19
C TYR A 223 11.16 -0.23 -21.27
N GLY A 224 11.24 -1.52 -21.64
CA GLY A 224 11.92 -2.56 -20.85
C GLY A 224 13.43 -2.41 -20.72
N THR A 225 14.04 -1.48 -21.48
CA THR A 225 15.47 -1.12 -21.45
C THR A 225 15.70 0.32 -20.96
N TYR A 226 14.66 0.98 -20.42
CA TYR A 226 14.70 2.40 -20.04
C TYR A 226 15.84 2.75 -19.08
N LEU A 227 16.21 1.84 -18.17
CA LEU A 227 17.29 2.04 -17.20
C LEU A 227 18.61 1.35 -17.56
N ASP A 228 18.77 0.77 -18.75
CA ASP A 228 19.97 0.00 -19.09
C ASP A 228 21.26 0.85 -19.00
N ALA A 229 21.21 2.10 -19.50
CA ALA A 229 22.33 3.03 -19.44
C ALA A 229 22.71 3.43 -17.99
N PRO A 230 21.78 3.94 -17.14
CA PRO A 230 22.12 4.25 -15.75
C PRO A 230 22.52 3.01 -14.93
N ILE A 231 21.95 1.83 -15.20
CA ILE A 231 22.37 0.57 -14.56
C ILE A 231 23.82 0.25 -14.94
N ALA A 232 24.18 0.34 -16.23
CA ALA A 232 25.54 0.08 -16.67
C ALA A 232 26.55 1.05 -16.05
N ALA A 233 26.21 2.33 -15.96
CA ALA A 233 27.04 3.36 -15.32
C ALA A 233 27.23 3.07 -13.81
N ALA A 234 26.17 2.71 -13.10
CA ALA A 234 26.24 2.33 -11.69
C ALA A 234 27.12 1.11 -11.46
N TRP A 235 26.97 0.05 -12.28
CA TRP A 235 27.81 -1.15 -12.18
C TRP A 235 29.28 -0.83 -12.37
N SER A 236 29.61 0.02 -13.35
CA SER A 236 30.98 0.46 -13.59
C SER A 236 31.52 1.27 -12.42
N ALA A 237 30.75 2.24 -11.91
CA ALA A 237 31.17 3.12 -10.80
C ALA A 237 31.39 2.33 -9.49
N LEU A 238 30.60 1.29 -9.26
CA LEU A 238 30.70 0.41 -8.09
C LEU A 238 31.74 -0.73 -8.25
N GLY A 239 32.36 -0.86 -9.43
CA GLY A 239 33.29 -1.96 -9.72
C GLY A 239 32.65 -3.35 -9.65
N ARG A 240 31.34 -3.46 -9.91
CA ARG A 240 30.60 -4.72 -9.82
C ARG A 240 30.82 -5.60 -11.04
N THR A 241 31.08 -6.88 -10.81
CA THR A 241 31.31 -7.89 -11.87
C THR A 241 30.20 -8.93 -11.98
N ASP A 242 29.23 -8.91 -11.07
CA ASP A 242 28.05 -9.76 -11.13
C ASP A 242 27.02 -9.25 -12.16
N ALA A 243 25.99 -10.05 -12.40
CA ALA A 243 24.99 -9.75 -13.42
C ALA A 243 24.24 -8.43 -13.11
N LYS A 244 24.13 -7.57 -14.12
CA LYS A 244 23.35 -6.33 -14.05
C LYS A 244 21.85 -6.67 -13.93
N PRO A 245 21.07 -5.94 -13.13
CA PRO A 245 19.63 -6.06 -13.09
C PRO A 245 19.03 -5.53 -14.39
N THR A 246 17.80 -5.95 -14.69
CA THR A 246 16.99 -5.35 -15.75
C THR A 246 16.25 -4.10 -15.25
N THR A 247 15.72 -3.30 -16.17
CA THR A 247 14.80 -2.19 -15.84
C THR A 247 13.64 -2.66 -14.95
N ALA A 248 13.03 -3.80 -15.28
CA ALA A 248 11.95 -4.39 -14.49
C ALA A 248 12.39 -4.76 -13.07
N GLN A 249 13.61 -5.28 -12.90
CA GLN A 249 14.17 -5.59 -11.59
C GLN A 249 14.44 -4.34 -10.76
N VAL A 250 14.85 -3.23 -11.39
CA VAL A 250 15.00 -1.94 -10.68
C VAL A 250 13.65 -1.43 -10.19
N PHE A 251 12.66 -1.29 -11.07
CA PHE A 251 11.35 -0.77 -10.65
C PHE A 251 10.64 -1.69 -9.66
N GLY A 252 10.84 -3.00 -9.78
CA GLY A 252 10.27 -3.98 -8.86
C GLY A 252 11.10 -4.23 -7.59
N CYS A 253 12.29 -3.63 -7.45
CA CYS A 253 13.29 -4.01 -6.43
C CYS A 253 13.42 -5.53 -6.24
N SER A 254 13.63 -6.23 -7.34
CA SER A 254 13.56 -7.69 -7.40
C SER A 254 14.79 -8.30 -8.07
N GLY A 255 14.80 -9.62 -8.18
CA GLY A 255 15.95 -10.37 -8.68
C GLY A 255 17.04 -10.53 -7.61
N PRO A 256 18.13 -11.25 -7.96
CA PRO A 256 19.10 -11.73 -6.97
C PRO A 256 19.86 -10.60 -6.25
N VAL A 257 20.08 -9.48 -6.93
CA VAL A 257 20.81 -8.34 -6.36
C VAL A 257 19.86 -7.43 -5.59
N LEU A 258 18.85 -6.88 -6.27
CA LEU A 258 18.09 -5.76 -5.72
C LEU A 258 17.09 -6.18 -4.65
N ALA A 259 16.69 -7.45 -4.57
CA ALA A 259 15.85 -7.95 -3.48
C ALA A 259 16.60 -8.05 -2.13
N THR A 260 17.94 -7.93 -2.13
CA THR A 260 18.77 -7.99 -0.91
C THR A 260 19.57 -6.72 -0.66
N ASP A 261 19.56 -5.78 -1.61
CA ASP A 261 20.27 -4.50 -1.53
C ASP A 261 19.29 -3.34 -1.73
N ALA A 262 18.57 -3.01 -0.66
CA ALA A 262 17.59 -1.94 -0.65
C ALA A 262 18.21 -0.57 -0.98
N GLN A 263 19.44 -0.31 -0.53
CA GLN A 263 20.14 0.95 -0.79
C GLN A 263 20.43 1.12 -2.28
N LEU A 264 20.95 0.08 -2.94
CA LEU A 264 21.19 0.12 -4.38
C LEU A 264 19.90 0.21 -5.18
N CYS A 265 18.84 -0.53 -4.79
CA CYS A 265 17.55 -0.40 -5.49
C CYS A 265 16.99 1.03 -5.41
N ALA A 266 17.03 1.63 -4.21
CA ALA A 266 16.58 3.00 -4.01
C ALA A 266 17.43 3.99 -4.82
N ALA A 267 18.76 3.83 -4.81
CA ALA A 267 19.66 4.70 -5.55
C ALA A 267 19.43 4.62 -7.08
N LEU A 268 19.15 3.44 -7.62
CA LEU A 268 18.81 3.26 -9.04
C LEU A 268 17.45 3.87 -9.40
N ASN A 269 16.41 3.65 -8.58
CA ASN A 269 15.11 4.28 -8.78
C ASN A 269 15.18 5.81 -8.73
N ARG A 270 16.03 6.35 -7.84
CA ARG A 270 16.23 7.80 -7.63
C ARG A 270 17.22 8.43 -8.61
N GLY A 271 17.85 7.64 -9.50
CA GLY A 271 18.82 8.14 -10.49
C GLY A 271 20.14 8.62 -9.88
N VAL A 272 20.49 8.19 -8.67
CA VAL A 272 21.68 8.64 -7.93
C VAL A 272 22.72 7.54 -7.70
N ALA A 273 22.57 6.37 -8.33
CA ALA A 273 23.45 5.21 -8.12
C ALA A 273 24.94 5.47 -8.42
N THR A 274 25.27 6.51 -9.19
CA THR A 274 26.65 6.96 -9.47
C THR A 274 27.10 8.17 -8.64
N GLY A 275 26.22 8.73 -7.81
CA GLY A 275 26.45 9.94 -7.00
C GLY A 275 26.32 9.69 -5.50
N ASP A 276 25.90 10.71 -4.75
CA ASP A 276 25.64 10.59 -3.31
C ASP A 276 24.23 10.05 -3.05
N TRP A 277 24.16 8.79 -2.61
CA TRP A 277 22.89 8.10 -2.34
C TRP A 277 22.16 8.67 -1.11
N ARG A 278 22.86 9.43 -0.26
CA ARG A 278 22.34 9.97 1.01
C ARG A 278 21.80 11.39 0.87
N ALA A 279 22.13 12.09 -0.22
CA ALA A 279 21.69 13.45 -0.47
C ALA A 279 20.26 13.47 -1.03
N VAL A 280 19.26 13.51 -0.14
CA VAL A 280 17.82 13.54 -0.51
C VAL A 280 17.50 14.68 -1.49
N SER A 281 18.13 15.84 -1.34
CA SER A 281 17.94 16.99 -2.24
C SER A 281 18.44 16.75 -3.67
N GLY A 282 19.23 15.70 -3.89
CA GLY A 282 19.79 15.32 -5.20
C GLY A 282 19.03 14.18 -5.89
N PHE A 283 17.96 13.66 -5.30
CA PHE A 283 17.15 12.61 -5.93
C PHE A 283 16.46 13.13 -7.19
N TYR A 284 16.32 12.23 -8.17
CA TYR A 284 15.68 12.50 -9.46
C TYR A 284 16.37 13.62 -10.25
N PRO A 285 17.72 13.56 -10.44
CA PRO A 285 18.45 14.63 -11.09
C PRO A 285 18.04 14.80 -12.56
N ALA A 286 17.98 16.06 -13.01
CA ALA A 286 17.67 16.38 -14.39
C ALA A 286 18.69 15.74 -15.36
N GLY A 287 18.20 15.21 -16.47
CA GLY A 287 19.03 14.61 -17.53
C GLY A 287 19.50 13.18 -17.26
N VAL A 288 19.16 12.59 -16.12
CA VAL A 288 19.43 11.17 -15.81
C VAL A 288 18.12 10.40 -15.83
N ALA A 289 18.06 9.27 -16.53
CA ALA A 289 16.87 8.40 -16.50
C ALA A 289 16.66 7.82 -15.08
N HIS A 290 15.44 7.96 -14.56
CA HIS A 290 15.06 7.55 -13.21
C HIS A 290 13.56 7.22 -13.14
N ASN A 291 13.04 6.91 -11.96
CA ASN A 291 11.63 6.62 -11.75
C ASN A 291 10.81 7.92 -11.68
N ASP A 292 10.42 8.50 -12.83
CA ASP A 292 9.59 9.74 -12.87
C ASP A 292 8.24 9.55 -12.15
N TYR A 293 7.72 8.32 -12.12
CA TYR A 293 6.49 7.98 -11.39
C TYR A 293 6.66 8.24 -9.89
N ALA A 294 7.73 7.70 -9.28
CA ALA A 294 8.02 7.95 -7.87
C ALA A 294 8.36 9.42 -7.62
N ALA A 295 9.15 10.05 -8.50
CA ALA A 295 9.51 11.47 -8.41
C ALA A 295 8.27 12.37 -8.32
N PHE A 296 7.25 12.11 -9.16
CA PHE A 296 5.98 12.82 -9.11
C PHE A 296 5.28 12.67 -7.75
N PHE A 297 5.15 11.44 -7.24
CA PHE A 297 4.43 11.23 -5.98
C PHE A 297 5.15 11.84 -4.79
N HIS A 298 6.48 11.88 -4.76
CA HIS A 298 7.21 12.67 -3.77
C HIS A 298 6.88 14.16 -3.90
N ALA A 299 6.94 14.73 -5.10
CA ALA A 299 6.66 16.14 -5.31
C ALA A 299 5.22 16.55 -4.95
N ALA A 300 4.26 15.64 -5.13
CA ALA A 300 2.84 15.89 -4.90
C ALA A 300 2.34 15.55 -3.47
N SER A 301 3.10 14.75 -2.71
CA SER A 301 2.65 14.27 -1.39
C SER A 301 3.10 15.17 -0.24
N ILE A 302 2.35 15.10 0.87
CA ILE A 302 2.65 15.83 2.09
C ILE A 302 4.10 15.56 2.53
N SER A 303 4.84 16.64 2.82
CA SER A 303 6.22 16.60 3.29
C SER A 303 7.21 15.89 2.35
N GLY A 304 6.87 15.72 1.07
CA GLY A 304 7.73 15.00 0.13
C GLY A 304 7.79 13.49 0.37
N LYS A 305 6.87 12.92 1.16
CA LYS A 305 6.90 11.50 1.55
C LYS A 305 5.89 10.69 0.74
N ALA A 306 6.37 9.69 0.02
CA ALA A 306 5.55 8.81 -0.82
C ALA A 306 6.17 7.41 -0.86
N TYR A 307 5.36 6.38 -1.11
CA TYR A 307 5.85 5.02 -1.28
C TYR A 307 5.69 4.62 -2.74
N GLY A 308 6.54 5.21 -3.59
CA GLY A 308 6.46 5.10 -5.05
C GLY A 308 7.11 3.84 -5.62
N PHE A 309 7.96 3.18 -4.83
CA PHE A 309 8.56 1.88 -5.12
C PHE A 309 8.89 1.14 -3.82
N ALA A 310 9.22 -0.16 -3.90
CA ALA A 310 9.24 -1.05 -2.74
C ALA A 310 10.23 -0.70 -1.62
N TYR A 311 11.33 0.02 -1.93
CA TYR A 311 12.34 0.43 -0.95
C TYR A 311 12.42 1.95 -0.79
N ASP A 312 11.29 2.66 -0.92
CA ASP A 312 11.27 4.11 -0.72
C ASP A 312 11.48 4.53 0.74
N ASP A 313 11.34 3.59 1.67
CA ASP A 313 11.65 3.76 3.09
C ASP A 313 13.16 3.98 3.34
N VAL A 314 14.02 3.68 2.38
CA VAL A 314 15.44 4.04 2.43
C VAL A 314 15.59 5.54 2.64
N LEU A 315 16.24 5.90 3.74
CA LEU A 315 16.39 7.28 4.25
C LEU A 315 15.06 7.94 4.62
N ASP A 316 14.11 7.15 5.11
CA ASP A 316 12.82 7.59 5.64
C ASP A 316 11.93 8.28 4.58
N GLN A 317 12.08 8.04 3.28
CA GLN A 317 11.31 8.80 2.28
C GLN A 317 9.90 8.26 2.02
N SER A 318 9.55 7.11 2.57
CA SER A 318 8.22 6.52 2.43
C SER A 318 7.13 7.30 3.16
N SER A 319 5.88 7.14 2.73
CA SER A 319 4.68 7.58 3.43
C SER A 319 4.29 6.63 4.58
N TYR A 320 5.26 6.14 5.35
CA TYR A 320 5.06 5.26 6.49
C TYR A 320 4.97 6.05 7.79
N LEU A 321 3.97 5.74 8.61
CA LEU A 321 3.80 6.27 9.96
C LEU A 321 3.83 5.11 10.95
N ALA A 322 4.58 5.26 12.03
CA ALA A 322 4.56 4.29 13.13
C ALA A 322 4.72 4.95 14.49
N THR A 323 4.16 4.29 15.51
CA THR A 323 4.32 4.72 16.90
C THR A 323 4.22 3.54 17.87
N ASN A 324 5.07 3.59 18.90
CA ASN A 324 5.04 2.68 20.04
C ASN A 324 4.44 3.36 21.28
N ALA A 325 3.76 4.50 21.12
CA ALA A 325 3.19 5.25 22.24
C ALA A 325 2.16 4.41 23.00
N ALA A 326 2.35 4.31 24.32
CA ALA A 326 1.40 3.66 25.21
C ALA A 326 0.09 4.47 25.25
N GLY A 327 -1.05 3.77 25.06
CA GLY A 327 -2.38 4.40 25.04
C GLY A 327 -3.14 4.15 23.74
N GLY A 328 -4.31 4.80 23.62
CA GLY A 328 -5.15 4.70 22.44
C GLY A 328 -4.52 5.38 21.23
N LYS A 329 -4.68 4.77 20.06
CA LYS A 329 -4.20 5.29 18.78
C LYS A 329 -5.41 5.50 17.85
N GLN A 330 -5.40 6.60 17.11
CA GLN A 330 -6.46 6.93 16.17
C GLN A 330 -5.87 7.14 14.79
N VAL A 331 -6.47 6.49 13.81
CA VAL A 331 -6.15 6.63 12.39
C VAL A 331 -7.31 7.33 11.72
N THR A 332 -7.01 8.40 10.99
CA THR A 332 -7.97 9.03 10.07
C THR A 332 -7.46 8.85 8.64
N MET A 333 -8.15 8.02 7.86
CA MET A 333 -7.89 7.86 6.43
C MET A 333 -8.89 8.73 5.67
N THR A 334 -8.41 9.73 4.93
CA THR A 334 -9.28 10.58 4.08
C THR A 334 -9.12 10.15 2.64
N VAL A 335 -10.23 9.81 1.97
CA VAL A 335 -10.28 9.50 0.54
C VAL A 335 -10.98 10.63 -0.20
N SER A 336 -10.37 11.11 -1.28
CA SER A 336 -10.90 12.22 -2.10
C SER A 336 -10.99 11.81 -3.56
N TRP A 337 -11.65 12.62 -4.40
CA TRP A 337 -11.84 12.38 -5.83
C TRP A 337 -11.62 13.66 -6.63
#